data_AF-A0A7W4F000-F1
#
_entry.id   AF-A0A7W4F000-F1
#
_cell.length_a   1.000
_cell.length_b   1.000
_cell.length_c   1.000
_cell.angle_alpha   90.00
_cell.angle_beta   90.00
_cell.angle_gamma   90.00
#
_symmetry.space_group_name_H-M   'P 1'
#
loop_
_entity.id
_entity.type
_entity.pdbx_description
1 polymer ?
#
loop_
_entity_poly.entity_id
_entity_poly.type
_entity_poly.pdbx_seq_one_letter_code
_entity_poly.pdbx_strand_id
1 'polypeptide(L)'
;FLIAQKADGALRDALSIFDRLTTFSQKNITLANAAEILNILDYDQYLKVADLAKENDIPAILAKFDEIVKKGFDPHIFIAGLGSHFRDLMLAQNPSTLALIEIGENTKAKYAEQSQKWTAQQLINAIEICNHADINYKNSKNPRLTVEIALMQLASLTAVDMDKKKSS
;
A
#
# COMPACT_ATOMS: atom_id res chain seq x y z
N PHE A 1 -17.79 23.89 12.57
CA PHE A 1 -17.75 22.72 13.48
C PHE A 1 -17.31 21.40 12.83
N LEU A 2 -17.22 21.28 11.49
CA LEU A 2 -16.76 20.04 10.82
C LEU A 2 -15.23 19.86 10.73
N ILE A 3 -14.46 20.95 10.92
CA ILE A 3 -12.98 20.93 10.84
C ILE A 3 -12.35 20.44 12.15
N ALA A 4 -12.96 20.74 13.30
CA ALA A 4 -12.44 20.33 14.62
C ALA A 4 -12.50 18.80 14.84
N GLN A 5 -13.51 18.12 14.29
CA GLN A 5 -13.69 16.68 14.49
C GLN A 5 -12.75 15.82 13.65
N LYS A 6 -12.28 16.33 12.50
CA LYS A 6 -11.26 15.68 11.65
C LYS A 6 -9.84 15.90 12.16
N ALA A 7 -9.57 17.03 12.82
CA ALA A 7 -8.28 17.29 13.45
C ALA A 7 -8.05 16.42 14.68
N ASP A 8 -9.09 16.14 15.47
CA ASP A 8 -8.99 15.37 16.73
C ASP A 8 -8.63 13.89 16.50
N GLY A 9 -9.11 13.28 15.40
CA GLY A 9 -8.73 11.91 15.01
C GLY A 9 -7.26 11.80 14.59
N ALA A 10 -6.78 12.73 13.76
CA ALA A 10 -5.40 12.76 13.29
C ALA A 10 -4.40 13.16 14.38
N LEU A 11 -4.80 14.05 15.31
CA LEU A 11 -3.97 14.44 16.46
C LEU A 11 -3.90 13.32 17.50
N ARG A 12 -4.98 12.56 17.71
CA ARG A 12 -5.03 11.42 18.63
C ARG A 12 -4.23 10.21 18.13
N ASP A 13 -4.22 9.96 16.82
CA ASP A 13 -3.37 8.93 16.22
C ASP A 13 -1.88 9.33 16.30
N ALA A 14 -1.54 10.61 16.09
CA ALA A 14 -0.18 11.12 16.28
C ALA A 14 0.27 11.06 17.75
N LEU A 15 -0.62 11.38 18.70
CA LEU A 15 -0.33 11.30 20.14
C LEU A 15 -0.14 9.85 20.60
N SER A 16 -0.90 8.91 20.04
CA SER A 16 -0.78 7.48 20.38
C SER A 16 0.50 6.87 19.83
N ILE A 17 0.95 7.30 18.65
CA ILE A 17 2.28 6.98 18.11
C ILE A 17 3.38 7.61 18.98
N PHE A 18 3.20 8.85 19.43
CA PHE A 18 4.17 9.57 20.28
C PHE A 18 4.30 8.95 21.68
N ASP A 19 3.21 8.57 22.35
CA ASP A 19 3.23 7.88 23.65
C ASP A 19 3.88 6.48 23.56
N ARG A 20 3.71 5.80 22.43
CA ARG A 20 4.46 4.56 22.14
C ARG A 20 5.95 4.79 21.96
N LEU A 21 6.38 5.94 21.44
CA LEU A 21 7.80 6.29 21.26
C LEU A 21 8.48 6.75 22.56
N THR A 22 7.76 7.43 23.44
CA THR A 22 8.31 7.95 24.71
C THR A 22 8.48 6.87 25.76
N THR A 23 7.62 5.85 25.80
CA THR A 23 7.74 4.73 26.74
C THR A 23 8.99 3.86 26.48
N PHE A 24 9.57 3.94 25.27
CA PHE A 24 10.73 3.15 24.84
C PHE A 24 12.04 3.96 24.72
N SER A 25 12.01 5.28 24.98
CA SER A 25 13.16 6.21 24.86
C SER A 25 14.22 6.10 25.97
N GLN A 26 14.37 4.95 26.63
CA GLN A 26 15.53 4.71 27.51
C GLN A 26 16.73 4.08 26.78
N LYS A 27 16.62 3.71 25.50
CA LYS A 27 17.74 3.13 24.74
C LYS A 27 17.82 3.74 23.34
N ASN A 28 18.90 4.47 23.08
CA ASN A 28 19.34 5.05 21.80
C ASN A 28 18.72 4.37 20.55
N ILE A 29 17.73 5.01 19.94
CA ILE A 29 17.08 4.55 18.71
C ILE A 29 17.73 5.26 17.51
N THR A 30 18.34 4.51 16.61
CA THR A 30 18.73 4.94 15.27
C THR A 30 17.52 4.92 14.32
N LEU A 31 17.51 5.73 13.26
CA LEU A 31 16.42 5.79 12.27
C LEU A 31 16.04 4.41 11.68
N ALA A 32 17.02 3.51 11.53
CA ALA A 32 16.80 2.13 11.11
C ALA A 32 16.02 1.30 12.17
N ASN A 33 16.33 1.47 13.46
CA ASN A 33 15.61 0.79 14.54
C ASN A 33 14.19 1.34 14.70
N ALA A 34 13.95 2.63 14.40
CA ALA A 34 12.60 3.19 14.41
C ALA A 34 11.70 2.58 13.33
N ALA A 35 12.23 2.30 12.13
CA ALA A 35 11.50 1.63 11.05
C ALA A 35 11.19 0.16 11.36
N GLU A 36 12.09 -0.57 12.03
CA GLU A 36 11.86 -1.93 12.55
C GLU A 36 10.83 -1.94 13.69
N ILE A 37 10.86 -0.95 14.59
CA ILE A 37 9.89 -0.79 15.68
C ILE A 37 8.50 -0.37 15.15
N LEU A 38 8.46 0.39 14.05
CA LEU A 38 7.23 0.81 13.37
C LEU A 38 6.72 -0.23 12.34
N ASN A 39 7.50 -1.28 12.08
CA ASN A 39 7.15 -2.38 11.18
C ASN A 39 6.64 -1.88 9.81
N ILE A 40 7.35 -0.91 9.23
CA ILE A 40 7.00 -0.33 7.93
C ILE A 40 7.67 -1.17 6.84
N LEU A 41 6.88 -1.65 5.87
CA LEU A 41 7.40 -2.38 4.72
C LEU A 41 8.26 -1.48 3.85
N ASP A 42 9.39 -2.03 3.40
CA ASP A 42 10.24 -1.37 2.42
C ASP A 42 9.49 -1.20 1.09
N TYR A 43 9.74 -0.08 0.40
CA TYR A 43 9.18 0.25 -0.91
C TYR A 43 9.42 -0.85 -1.94
N ASP A 44 10.55 -1.56 -1.85
CA ASP A 44 10.86 -2.70 -2.71
C ASP A 44 9.87 -3.87 -2.55
N GLN A 45 9.23 -4.03 -1.38
CA GLN A 45 8.17 -5.03 -1.21
C GLN A 45 6.89 -4.62 -1.96
N TYR A 46 6.52 -3.34 -1.90
CA TYR A 46 5.34 -2.85 -2.62
C TYR A 46 5.53 -2.90 -4.13
N LEU A 47 6.70 -2.48 -4.63
CA LEU A 47 7.09 -2.64 -6.03
C LEU A 47 6.91 -4.10 -6.48
N LYS A 48 7.41 -5.06 -5.70
CA LYS A 48 7.28 -6.49 -6.02
C LYS A 48 5.82 -6.96 -6.03
N VAL A 49 5.00 -6.54 -5.07
CA VAL A 49 3.57 -6.89 -5.03
C VAL A 49 2.83 -6.32 -6.23
N ALA A 50 3.13 -5.08 -6.63
CA ALA A 50 2.56 -4.47 -7.82
C ALA A 50 2.98 -5.19 -9.11
N ASP A 51 4.24 -5.62 -9.24
CA ASP A 51 4.68 -6.42 -10.40
C ASP A 51 3.92 -7.76 -10.47
N LEU A 52 3.78 -8.48 -9.36
CA LEU A 52 3.01 -9.74 -9.29
C LEU A 52 1.54 -9.53 -9.65
N ALA A 53 0.94 -8.42 -9.19
CA ALA A 53 -0.43 -8.06 -9.56
C ALA A 53 -0.55 -7.81 -11.07
N LYS A 54 0.44 -7.15 -11.69
CA LYS A 54 0.46 -6.89 -13.13
C LYS A 54 0.62 -8.17 -13.96
N GLU A 55 1.38 -9.14 -13.44
CA GLU A 55 1.59 -10.46 -14.06
C GLU A 55 0.36 -11.37 -13.96
N ASN A 56 -0.66 -10.98 -13.17
CA ASN A 56 -1.83 -11.79 -12.84
C ASN A 56 -1.49 -13.08 -12.07
N ASP A 57 -0.39 -13.09 -11.32
CA ASP A 57 0.05 -14.26 -10.55
C ASP A 57 -0.58 -14.26 -9.15
N ILE A 58 -1.82 -14.74 -9.07
CA ILE A 58 -2.56 -14.87 -7.81
C ILE A 58 -1.84 -15.78 -6.79
N PRO A 59 -1.33 -16.97 -7.16
CA PRO A 59 -0.57 -17.80 -6.22
C PRO A 59 0.65 -17.07 -5.63
N ALA A 60 1.44 -16.40 -6.47
CA ALA A 60 2.65 -15.71 -6.01
C ALA A 60 2.34 -14.49 -5.13
N ILE A 61 1.31 -13.69 -5.46
CA ILE A 61 0.95 -12.52 -4.65
C ILE A 61 0.44 -12.93 -3.27
N LEU A 62 -0.33 -14.03 -3.17
CA LEU A 62 -0.81 -14.57 -1.89
C LEU A 62 0.32 -15.19 -1.07
N ALA A 63 1.23 -15.94 -1.70
CA ALA A 63 2.42 -16.45 -1.04
C ALA A 63 3.28 -15.30 -0.49
N LYS A 64 3.42 -14.22 -1.28
CA LYS A 64 4.17 -13.04 -0.87
C LYS A 64 3.54 -12.32 0.31
N PHE A 65 2.22 -12.21 0.33
CA PHE A 65 1.48 -11.67 1.46
C PHE A 65 1.65 -12.53 2.72
N ASP A 66 1.60 -13.86 2.60
CA ASP A 66 1.83 -14.76 3.73
C ASP A 66 3.25 -14.61 4.31
N GLU A 67 4.28 -14.44 3.47
CA GLU A 67 5.64 -14.12 3.93
C GLU A 67 5.69 -12.81 4.75
N ILE A 68 4.98 -11.78 4.29
CA ILE A 68 4.91 -10.47 4.94
C ILE A 68 4.24 -10.63 6.32
N VAL A 69 3.09 -11.29 6.38
CA VAL A 69 2.37 -11.51 7.64
C VAL A 69 3.19 -12.36 8.61
N LYS A 70 3.89 -13.40 8.13
CA LYS A 70 4.78 -14.24 8.95
C LYS A 70 5.96 -13.49 9.55
N LYS A 71 6.42 -12.41 8.90
CA LYS A 71 7.44 -11.50 9.45
C LYS A 71 6.90 -10.56 10.52
N GLY A 72 5.60 -10.62 10.83
CA GLY A 72 4.94 -9.86 11.89
C GLY A 72 4.33 -8.54 11.43
N PHE A 73 4.30 -8.26 10.13
CA PHE A 73 3.67 -7.06 9.58
C PHE A 73 2.13 -7.14 9.71
N ASP A 74 1.51 -6.03 10.06
CA ASP A 74 0.05 -5.93 10.18
C ASP A 74 -0.59 -5.87 8.77
N PRO A 75 -1.53 -6.78 8.44
CA PRO A 75 -2.22 -6.77 7.14
C PRO A 75 -2.96 -5.46 6.82
N HIS A 76 -3.45 -4.75 7.83
CA HIS A 76 -4.14 -3.47 7.68
C HIS A 76 -3.16 -2.36 7.28
N ILE A 77 -1.99 -2.31 7.94
CA ILE A 77 -0.92 -1.37 7.57
C ILE A 77 -0.41 -1.70 6.16
N PHE A 78 -0.28 -3.00 5.85
CA PHE A 78 0.10 -3.46 4.52
C PHE A 78 -0.86 -2.93 3.43
N ILE A 79 -2.18 -3.15 3.57
CA ILE A 79 -3.14 -2.77 2.53
C ILE A 79 -3.26 -1.25 2.36
N ALA A 80 -3.19 -0.49 3.46
CA ALA A 80 -3.16 0.97 3.41
C ALA A 80 -1.89 1.51 2.71
N GLY A 81 -0.73 0.91 3.02
CA GLY A 81 0.53 1.24 2.36
C GLY A 81 0.52 0.85 0.87
N LEU A 82 -0.11 -0.27 0.51
CA LEU A 82 -0.25 -0.69 -0.89
C LEU A 82 -1.16 0.28 -1.68
N GLY A 83 -2.25 0.77 -1.08
CA GLY A 83 -3.07 1.82 -1.68
C GLY A 83 -2.29 3.12 -1.91
N SER A 84 -1.45 3.51 -0.94
CA SER A 84 -0.56 4.66 -1.07
C SER A 84 0.48 4.45 -2.18
N HIS A 85 1.03 3.25 -2.30
CA HIS A 85 1.95 2.90 -3.39
C HIS A 85 1.31 3.04 -4.78
N PHE A 86 0.07 2.56 -4.98
CA PHE A 86 -0.62 2.74 -6.26
C PHE A 86 -0.94 4.22 -6.57
N ARG A 87 -1.26 5.03 -5.55
CA ARG A 87 -1.38 6.49 -5.70
C ARG A 87 -0.07 7.10 -6.18
N ASP A 88 1.05 6.71 -5.56
CA ASP A 88 2.37 7.23 -5.93
C ASP A 88 2.77 6.78 -7.34
N LEU A 89 2.44 5.56 -7.77
CA LEU A 89 2.59 5.15 -9.17
C LEU A 89 1.78 6.03 -10.11
N MET A 90 0.55 6.39 -9.75
CA MET A 90 -0.29 7.29 -10.56
C MET A 90 0.34 8.68 -10.68
N LEU A 91 0.90 9.21 -9.58
CA LEU A 91 1.65 10.47 -9.61
C LEU A 91 2.95 10.36 -10.42
N ALA A 92 3.59 9.19 -10.42
CA ALA A 92 4.82 8.96 -11.18
C ALA A 92 4.60 8.89 -12.70
N GLN A 93 3.36 8.69 -13.17
CA GLN A 93 3.03 8.70 -14.61
C GLN A 93 3.23 10.07 -15.27
N ASN A 94 3.16 11.16 -14.49
CA ASN A 94 3.38 12.50 -15.00
C ASN A 94 4.62 13.13 -14.33
N PRO A 95 5.63 13.55 -15.12
CA PRO A 95 6.84 14.18 -14.58
C PRO A 95 6.58 15.38 -13.67
N SER A 96 5.49 16.10 -13.91
CA SER A 96 5.09 17.28 -13.13
C SER A 96 4.64 16.90 -11.71
N THR A 97 4.06 15.71 -11.54
CA THR A 97 3.58 15.19 -10.26
C THR A 97 4.59 14.26 -9.59
N LEU A 98 5.60 13.76 -10.32
CA LEU A 98 6.71 12.99 -9.76
C LEU A 98 7.48 13.76 -8.68
N ALA A 99 7.57 15.08 -8.82
CA ALA A 99 8.18 15.96 -7.83
C ALA A 99 7.40 16.03 -6.49
N LEU A 100 6.12 15.63 -6.48
CA LEU A 100 5.26 15.62 -5.29
C LEU A 100 5.46 14.37 -4.42
N ILE A 101 6.20 13.37 -4.92
CA ILE A 101 6.46 12.15 -4.18
C ILE A 101 7.68 12.37 -3.27
N GLU A 102 7.46 12.27 -1.95
CA GLU A 102 8.48 12.47 -0.91
C GLU A 102 9.37 11.22 -0.72
N ILE A 103 9.91 10.67 -1.81
CA ILE A 103 10.83 9.52 -1.79
C ILE A 103 12.18 9.88 -2.41
N GLY A 104 13.23 9.12 -2.08
CA GLY A 104 14.57 9.34 -2.63
C GLY A 104 14.63 9.19 -4.15
N GLU A 105 15.54 9.92 -4.80
CA GLU A 105 15.66 9.97 -6.28
C GLU A 105 15.83 8.58 -6.94
N ASN A 106 16.59 7.68 -6.32
CA ASN A 106 16.73 6.30 -6.82
C ASN A 106 15.40 5.53 -6.80
N THR A 107 14.55 5.78 -5.80
CA THR A 107 13.23 5.14 -5.68
C THR A 107 12.23 5.76 -6.65
N LYS A 108 12.31 7.08 -6.89
CA LYS A 108 11.49 7.76 -7.92
C LYS A 108 11.70 7.16 -9.30
N ALA A 109 12.94 6.83 -9.68
CA ALA A 109 13.23 6.18 -10.95
C ALA A 109 12.51 4.82 -11.09
N LYS A 110 12.56 3.98 -10.05
CA LYS A 110 11.85 2.68 -10.03
C LYS A 110 10.33 2.86 -10.16
N TYR A 111 9.76 3.85 -9.46
CA TYR A 111 8.33 4.17 -9.52
C TYR A 111 7.92 4.68 -10.91
N ALA A 112 8.72 5.55 -11.52
CA ALA A 112 8.48 6.04 -12.87
C ALA A 112 8.49 4.88 -13.87
N GLU A 113 9.46 3.97 -13.80
CA GLU A 113 9.54 2.78 -14.66
C GLU A 113 8.32 1.87 -14.47
N GLN A 114 7.98 1.53 -13.21
CA GLN A 114 6.85 0.65 -12.94
C GLN A 114 5.52 1.31 -13.36
N SER A 115 5.35 2.62 -13.15
CA SER A 115 4.11 3.33 -13.48
C SER A 115 3.75 3.26 -14.96
N GLN A 116 4.74 3.15 -15.85
CA GLN A 116 4.54 3.01 -17.29
C GLN A 116 3.93 1.66 -17.67
N LYS A 117 4.07 0.63 -16.83
CA LYS A 117 3.44 -0.69 -17.04
C LYS A 117 1.94 -0.67 -16.76
N TRP A 118 1.44 0.37 -16.11
CA TRP A 118 0.04 0.50 -15.70
C TRP A 118 -0.70 1.54 -16.53
N THR A 119 -1.99 1.34 -16.77
CA THR A 119 -2.85 2.42 -17.28
C THR A 119 -3.39 3.24 -16.11
N ALA A 120 -3.72 4.51 -16.35
CA ALA A 120 -4.33 5.36 -15.31
C ALA A 120 -5.60 4.72 -14.73
N GLN A 121 -6.44 4.10 -15.56
CA GLN A 121 -7.65 3.41 -15.11
C GLN A 121 -7.33 2.20 -14.22
N GLN A 122 -6.30 1.41 -14.55
CA GLN A 122 -5.89 0.27 -13.72
C GLN A 122 -5.38 0.73 -12.36
N LEU A 123 -4.64 1.85 -12.29
CA LEU A 123 -4.19 2.43 -11.03
C LEU A 123 -5.36 2.95 -10.19
N ILE A 124 -6.32 3.65 -10.80
CA ILE A 124 -7.54 4.09 -10.10
C ILE A 124 -8.29 2.89 -9.51
N ASN A 125 -8.53 1.85 -10.31
CA ASN A 125 -9.20 0.64 -9.84
C ASN A 125 -8.40 -0.04 -8.70
N ALA A 126 -7.06 -0.07 -8.80
CA ALA A 126 -6.21 -0.64 -7.76
C ALA A 126 -6.30 0.14 -6.44
N ILE A 127 -6.30 1.48 -6.51
CA ILE A 127 -6.50 2.36 -5.35
C ILE A 127 -7.87 2.10 -4.72
N GLU A 128 -8.93 2.00 -5.52
CA GLU A 128 -10.28 1.72 -5.04
C GLU A 128 -10.39 0.36 -4.33
N ILE A 129 -9.79 -0.69 -4.90
CA ILE A 129 -9.73 -2.03 -4.28
C ILE A 129 -9.03 -1.96 -2.92
N CYS A 130 -7.87 -1.30 -2.84
CA CYS A 130 -7.12 -1.17 -1.59
C CYS A 130 -7.92 -0.37 -0.54
N ASN A 131 -8.52 0.75 -0.94
CA ASN A 131 -9.33 1.59 -0.06
C ASN A 131 -10.58 0.86 0.44
N HIS A 132 -11.24 0.08 -0.42
CA HIS A 132 -12.37 -0.75 -0.02
C HIS A 132 -11.96 -1.82 1.00
N ALA A 133 -10.80 -2.45 0.81
CA ALA A 133 -10.28 -3.43 1.74
C ALA A 133 -9.89 -2.80 3.09
N ASP A 134 -9.25 -1.63 3.08
CA ASP A 134 -8.88 -0.85 4.26
C ASP A 134 -10.11 -0.49 5.13
N ILE A 135 -11.13 0.13 4.52
CA ILE A 135 -12.37 0.52 5.20
C ILE A 135 -13.08 -0.71 5.81
N ASN A 136 -13.13 -1.81 5.07
CA ASN A 136 -13.84 -3.01 5.51
C ASN A 136 -13.04 -3.89 6.46
N TYR A 137 -11.72 -3.70 6.57
CA TYR A 137 -10.83 -4.53 7.37
C TYR A 137 -11.31 -4.65 8.82
N LYS A 138 -11.59 -3.51 9.47
CA LYS A 138 -12.02 -3.46 10.87
C LYS A 138 -13.41 -4.04 11.12
N ASN A 139 -14.27 -4.06 10.09
CA ASN A 139 -15.65 -4.55 10.18
C ASN A 139 -15.77 -6.03 9.76
N SER A 140 -14.70 -6.61 9.20
CA SER A 140 -14.70 -7.96 8.70
C SER A 140 -14.59 -8.99 9.83
N LYS A 141 -15.34 -10.08 9.70
CA LYS A 141 -15.18 -11.26 10.56
C LYS A 141 -13.87 -12.00 10.31
N ASN A 142 -13.26 -11.79 9.14
CA ASN A 142 -11.95 -12.33 8.79
C ASN A 142 -11.14 -11.24 8.06
N PRO A 143 -10.44 -10.37 8.81
CA PRO A 143 -9.71 -9.24 8.24
C PRO A 143 -8.59 -9.67 7.29
N ARG A 144 -7.91 -10.80 7.57
CA ARG A 144 -6.89 -11.37 6.68
C ARG A 144 -7.49 -11.73 5.33
N LEU A 145 -8.62 -12.43 5.32
CA LEU A 145 -9.32 -12.80 4.07
C LEU A 145 -9.74 -11.55 3.27
N THR A 146 -10.12 -10.46 3.93
CA THR A 146 -10.44 -9.19 3.26
C THR A 146 -9.26 -8.67 2.44
N VAL A 147 -8.04 -8.76 2.98
CA VAL A 147 -6.82 -8.37 2.25
C VAL A 147 -6.50 -9.37 1.13
N GLU A 148 -6.64 -10.68 1.37
CA GLU A 148 -6.41 -11.71 0.36
C GLU A 148 -7.36 -11.54 -0.85
N ILE A 149 -8.63 -11.22 -0.61
CA ILE A 149 -9.60 -10.89 -1.68
C ILE A 149 -9.15 -9.68 -2.48
N ALA A 150 -8.69 -8.62 -1.81
CA ALA A 150 -8.19 -7.43 -2.48
C ALA A 150 -7.00 -7.76 -3.40
N LEU A 151 -6.04 -8.56 -2.91
CA LEU A 151 -4.89 -9.01 -3.71
C LEU A 151 -5.30 -9.85 -4.92
N MET A 152 -6.28 -10.75 -4.77
CA MET A 152 -6.82 -11.53 -5.89
C MET A 152 -7.49 -10.63 -6.94
N GLN A 153 -8.24 -9.61 -6.50
CA GLN A 153 -8.85 -8.63 -7.39
C GLN A 153 -7.81 -7.80 -8.13
N LEU A 154 -6.76 -7.34 -7.43
CA LEU A 154 -5.64 -6.61 -8.03
C LEU A 154 -4.95 -7.44 -9.11
N ALA A 155 -4.64 -8.70 -8.82
CA ALA A 155 -4.05 -9.64 -9.76
C ALA A 155 -5.02 -10.10 -10.87
N SER A 156 -6.27 -9.65 -10.86
CA SER A 156 -7.25 -9.93 -11.93
C SER A 156 -7.57 -8.69 -12.77
N LEU A 157 -7.04 -7.51 -12.43
CA LEU A 157 -7.36 -6.23 -13.10
C LEU A 157 -7.07 -6.29 -14.61
N THR A 158 -5.94 -6.88 -15.00
CA THR A 158 -5.53 -6.99 -16.40
C THR A 158 -6.22 -8.12 -17.16
N ALA A 159 -6.66 -9.17 -16.47
CA ALA A 159 -7.44 -10.25 -17.09
C ALA A 159 -8.82 -9.77 -17.55
N VAL A 160 -9.50 -8.95 -16.74
CA VAL A 160 -10.82 -8.39 -17.07
C VAL A 160 -10.77 -7.46 -18.29
N ASP A 161 -9.69 -6.70 -18.46
CA ASP A 161 -9.48 -5.86 -19.64
C ASP A 161 -9.24 -6.69 -20.91
N MET A 162 -8.59 -7.86 -20.79
CA MET A 162 -8.37 -8.78 -21.92
C MET A 162 -9.66 -9.44 -22.40
N ASP A 163 -10.57 -9.78 -21.49
CA ASP A 163 -11.87 -10.36 -21.86
C ASP A 163 -12.79 -9.33 -22.53
N LYS A 164 -12.81 -8.08 -22.05
CA LYS A 164 -13.55 -7.00 -22.72
C LYS A 164 -13.07 -6.73 -24.16
N LYS A 165 -11.76 -6.86 -24.42
CA LYS A 165 -11.18 -6.69 -25.76
C LYS A 165 -11.46 -7.84 -26.73
N LYS A 166 -11.75 -9.05 -26.23
CA LYS A 166 -12.16 -10.20 -27.07
C LYS A 166 -13.65 -10.20 -27.41
N SER A 167 -14.46 -9.45 -26.67
CA SER A 167 -15.91 -9.32 -26.86
C SER A 167 -16.33 -8.10 -27.69
N SER A 168 -15.40 -7.37 -28.33
CA SER A 168 -15.67 -6.22 -29.20
C SER A 168 -15.09 -6.42 -30.60
#